data_AF-A0A2X1Q7V1-F1
#
_entry.id   AF-A0A2X1Q7V1-F1
#
_cell.length_a   1.000
_cell.length_b   1.000
_cell.length_c   1.000
_cell.angle_alpha   90.00
_cell.angle_beta   90.00
_cell.angle_gamma   90.00
#
_symmetry.space_group_name_H-M   'P 1'
#
loop_
_entity.id
_entity.type
_entity.pdbx_description
1 polymer ?
#
loop_
_entity_poly.entity_id
_entity_poly.type
_entity_poly.pdbx_seq_one_letter_code
_entity_poly.pdbx_strand_id
1 'polypeptide(L)' 'MTEISLAWLLTKVTAPVIGATQKHHVDGAVNAVALQLSPEDIRYLEEAYQPHVLTGVMAQNTPQAKDHHQVWTR' A
#
# COMPACT_ATOMS: atom_id res chain seq x y z
N MET A 1 -15.43 -1.10 3.49
CA MET A 1 -14.01 -0.78 3.81
C MET A 1 -13.12 -0.91 2.59
N THR A 2 -13.12 -2.05 1.87
CA THR A 2 -12.29 -2.28 0.67
C THR A 2 -12.30 -1.13 -0.33
N GLU A 3 -13.48 -0.63 -0.70
CA GLU A 3 -13.65 0.44 -1.68
C GLU A 3 -12.97 1.75 -1.27
N ILE A 4 -13.17 2.21 -0.03
CA ILE A 4 -12.56 3.45 0.49
C ILE A 4 -11.03 3.32 0.55
N SER A 5 -10.52 2.19 1.06
CA SER A 5 -9.08 1.96 1.17
C SER A 5 -8.40 1.90 -0.20
N LEU A 6 -9.04 1.26 -1.18
CA LEU A 6 -8.49 1.17 -2.54
C LEU A 6 -8.64 2.47 -3.33
N ALA A 7 -9.73 3.21 -3.15
CA ALA A 7 -9.88 4.55 -3.73
C ALA A 7 -8.80 5.50 -3.19
N TRP A 8 -8.50 5.45 -1.90
CA TRP A 8 -7.37 6.18 -1.32
C TRP A 8 -6.03 5.73 -1.91
N LEU A 9 -5.79 4.41 -2.01
CA LEU A 9 -4.53 3.88 -2.55
C LEU A 9 -4.31 4.29 -4.03
N LEU A 10 -5.38 4.34 -4.83
CA LEU A 10 -5.35 4.84 -6.21
C LEU A 10 -4.93 6.31 -6.32
N THR A 11 -5.03 7.11 -5.25
CA THR A 11 -4.47 8.47 -5.21
C THR A 11 -2.95 8.50 -4.98
N LYS A 12 -2.36 7.39 -4.52
CA LYS A 12 -0.95 7.29 -4.14
C LYS A 12 -0.10 6.55 -5.18
N VAL A 13 -0.70 5.64 -5.93
CA VAL A 13 -0.02 4.81 -6.94
C VAL A 13 -0.87 4.65 -8.19
N THR A 14 -0.23 4.44 -9.34
CA THR A 14 -0.91 4.29 -10.64
C THR A 14 -1.65 2.96 -10.78
N ALA A 15 -1.09 1.87 -10.26
CA ALA A 15 -1.63 0.52 -10.42
C ALA A 15 -1.39 -0.31 -9.14
N PRO A 16 -2.32 -0.29 -8.17
CA PRO A 16 -2.17 -1.06 -6.95
C PRO A 16 -2.30 -2.57 -7.22
N VAL A 17 -1.47 -3.37 -6.55
CA VAL A 17 -1.56 -4.83 -6.57
C VAL A 17 -2.34 -5.29 -5.35
N ILE A 18 -3.41 -6.05 -5.56
CA ILE A 18 -4.30 -6.51 -4.49
C ILE A 18 -4.46 -8.03 -4.51
N GLY A 19 -4.41 -8.65 -3.33
CA GLY A 19 -4.75 -10.06 -3.16
C GLY A 19 -6.25 -10.23 -2.98
N ALA A 20 -6.86 -11.19 -3.69
CA ALA A 20 -8.28 -11.51 -3.54
C ALA A 20 -8.47 -13.02 -3.41
N THR A 21 -9.01 -13.46 -2.26
CA THR A 21 -9.35 -14.87 -1.99
C THR A 21 -10.84 -15.18 -2.14
N GLN A 22 -11.68 -14.15 -2.33
CA GLN A 22 -13.13 -14.27 -2.46
C GLN A 22 -13.63 -13.30 -3.52
N LYS A 23 -14.76 -13.63 -4.17
CA LYS A 23 -15.33 -12.85 -5.27
C LYS A 23 -15.63 -11.40 -4.87
N HIS A 24 -16.23 -11.18 -3.70
CA HIS A 24 -16.63 -9.84 -3.28
C HIS A 24 -15.43 -8.88 -3.05
N HIS A 25 -14.20 -9.40 -2.88
CA HIS A 25 -13.00 -8.55 -2.87
C HIS A 25 -12.75 -7.93 -4.25
N VAL A 26 -13.02 -8.67 -5.32
CA VAL A 26 -12.92 -8.18 -6.70
C VAL A 26 -13.99 -7.15 -6.97
N ASP A 27 -15.24 -7.42 -6.56
CA ASP A 27 -16.35 -6.49 -6.72
C ASP A 27 -16.03 -5.14 -6.03
N GLY A 28 -15.50 -5.18 -4.79
CA GLY A 28 -15.07 -3.99 -4.07
C GLY A 28 -13.89 -3.25 -4.74
N ALA A 29 -12.97 -3.96 -5.40
CA ALA A 29 -11.89 -3.33 -6.14
C ALA A 29 -12.38 -2.61 -7.40
N VAL A 30 -13.36 -3.19 -8.11
CA VAL A 30 -13.99 -2.56 -9.27
C VAL A 30 -14.74 -1.30 -8.85
N ASN A 31 -15.54 -1.38 -7.78
CA ASN A 31 -16.30 -0.23 -7.27
C ASN A 31 -15.39 0.92 -6.79
N ALA A 32 -14.21 0.60 -6.25
CA ALA A 32 -13.24 1.61 -5.80
C ALA A 32 -12.81 2.57 -6.91
N VAL A 33 -12.76 2.11 -8.17
CA VAL A 33 -12.33 2.93 -9.32
C VAL A 33 -13.31 4.07 -9.62
N ALA A 34 -14.60 3.88 -9.28
CA ALA A 34 -15.63 4.88 -9.46
C ALA A 34 -15.74 5.85 -8.26
N LEU A 35 -15.08 5.54 -7.13
CA LEU A 35 -15.16 6.31 -5.90
C LEU A 35 -14.08 7.40 -5.90
N GLN A 36 -14.50 8.66 -5.86
CA GLN A 36 -13.61 9.82 -5.77
C GLN A 36 -13.67 10.40 -4.37
N LEU A 37 -12.52 10.42 -3.70
CA LEU A 37 -12.37 11.00 -2.37
C LEU A 37 -12.13 12.51 -2.49
N SER A 38 -12.79 13.28 -1.64
CA SER A 38 -12.50 14.71 -1.53
C SER A 38 -11.12 14.95 -0.90
N PRO A 39 -10.51 16.13 -1.11
CA PRO A 39 -9.30 16.51 -0.38
C PRO A 39 -9.45 16.40 1.14
N GLU A 40 -10.63 16.69 1.67
CA GLU A 40 -10.96 16.56 3.09
C GLU A 40 -10.95 15.12 3.56
N ASP A 41 -11.54 14.19 2.78
CA ASP A 41 -11.54 12.75 3.07
C ASP A 41 -10.12 12.19 3.10
N ILE A 42 -9.30 12.54 2.10
CA ILE A 42 -7.90 12.09 2.01
C ILE A 42 -7.12 12.57 3.23
N ARG A 43 -7.26 13.85 3.59
CA ARG A 43 -6.60 14.42 4.77
C ARG A 43 -7.05 13.74 6.05
N TYR A 44 -8.34 13.45 6.20
CA TYR A 44 -8.88 12.72 7.35
C TYR A 44 -8.29 11.30 7.46
N LEU A 45 -8.24 10.56 6.35
CA LEU A 45 -7.64 9.22 6.32
C LEU A 45 -6.15 9.23 6.66
N GLU A 46 -5.44 10.30 6.32
CA GLU A 46 -4.00 10.44 6.54
C GLU A 46 -3.62 10.94 7.93
N GLU A 47 -4.54 11.55 8.68
CA GLU A 47 -4.27 12.05 10.02
C GLU A 47 -3.75 10.96 10.97
N ALA A 48 -4.27 9.75 10.83
CA ALA A 48 -3.84 8.58 11.61
C ALA A 48 -2.80 7.69 10.90
N TYR A 49 -2.45 7.98 9.64
CA TYR A 49 -1.59 7.10 8.85
C TYR A 49 -0.11 7.28 9.22
N GLN A 50 0.53 6.18 9.63
CA GLN A 50 1.98 6.11 9.85
C GLN A 50 2.63 5.23 8.77
N PRO A 51 3.46 5.79 7.87
CA PRO A 51 4.16 5.01 6.86
C PRO A 51 5.04 3.94 7.49
N HIS A 52 4.84 2.68 7.08
CA HIS A 52 5.73 1.59 7.49
C HIS A 52 6.87 1.46 6.48
N VAL A 53 8.10 1.68 6.93
CA VAL A 53 9.29 1.45 6.11
C VAL A 53 9.45 -0.03 5.79
N LEU A 54 10.06 -0.34 4.64
CA LEU A 54 10.41 -1.72 4.31
C LEU A 54 11.33 -2.29 5.39
N THR A 55 11.00 -3.46 5.91
CA THR A 55 11.77 -4.16 6.95
C THR A 55 12.20 -5.56 6.47
N GLY A 56 13.07 -6.21 7.24
CA GLY A 56 13.55 -7.56 6.96
C GLY A 56 14.53 -7.64 5.79
N VAL A 57 14.55 -8.80 5.12
CA VAL A 57 15.55 -9.12 4.08
C VAL A 57 15.54 -8.08 2.95
N MET A 58 14.35 -7.70 2.51
CA MET A 58 14.19 -6.78 1.37
C MET A 58 14.67 -5.36 1.68
N ALA A 59 14.71 -4.94 2.94
CA ALA A 59 15.21 -3.63 3.35
C ALA A 59 16.71 -3.44 3.07
N GLN A 60 17.47 -4.54 3.01
CA GLN A 60 18.90 -4.53 2.73
C GLN A 60 19.22 -4.72 1.25
N ASN A 61 18.20 -4.90 0.39
CA ASN A 61 18.38 -5.00 -1.06
C ASN A 61 18.50 -3.61 -1.71
N THR A 62 19.44 -2.79 -1.22
CA THR A 62 19.73 -1.45 -1.75
C THR A 62 21.22 -1.32 -2.08
N PRO A 63 21.60 -0.46 -3.04
CA PRO A 63 23.01 -0.23 -3.36
C PRO A 63 23.85 0.19 -2.14
N GLN A 64 23.26 0.93 -1.21
CA GLN A 64 23.91 1.46 -0.01
C GLN A 64 24.11 0.38 1.06
N ALA A 65 23.23 -0.61 1.13
CA ALA A 65 23.30 -1.68 2.13
C ALA A 65 24.21 -2.86 1.72
N LYS A 66 24.86 -2.80 0.54
CA LYS A 66 25.68 -3.89 -0.01
C LYS A 66 26.82 -4.35 0.90
N ASP A 67 27.50 -3.40 1.54
CA ASP A 67 28.69 -3.67 2.36
C ASP A 67 28.36 -3.86 3.85
N HIS A 68 27.08 -3.75 4.22
CA HIS A 68 26.62 -3.96 5.59
C HIS A 68 26.47 -5.46 5.90
N HIS A 69 26.63 -5.83 7.18
CA HIS A 69 26.38 -7.20 7.62
C HIS A 69 24.91 -7.58 7.34
N GLN A 70 24.72 -8.55 6.45
CA GLN A 70 23.39 -8.97 6.02
C GLN A 70 22.79 -9.95 7.02
N VAL A 71 21.51 -9.77 7.37
CA VAL A 71 20.87 -10.58 8.43
C VAL A 71 20.66 -12.05 8.03
N TRP A 72 20.84 -12.38 6.75
CA TRP A 72 20.71 -13.73 6.20
C TRP A 72 22.05 -14.42 5.92
N THR A 73 23.18 -13.73 6.08
CA THR A 73 24.51 -14.33 6.00
C THR A 73 24.90 -14.85 7.38
N ARG A 74 25.11 -16.17 7.52
CA ARG A 74 25.67 -16.81 8.72
C ARG A 74 27.16 -16.55 8.85
#